data_AF-A0A843FXL1-F1
#
_entry.id   AF-A0A843FXL1-F1
#
_cell.length_a   1.000
_cell.length_b   1.000
_cell.length_c   1.000
_cell.angle_alpha   90.00
_cell.angle_beta   90.00
_cell.angle_gamma   90.00
#
_symmetry.space_group_name_H-M   'P 1'
#
loop_
_entity.id
_entity.type
_entity.pdbx_description
1 polymer ?
#
loop_
_entity_poly.entity_id
_entity_poly.type
_entity_poly.pdbx_seq_one_letter_code
_entity_poly.pdbx_strand_id
1 'polypeptide(L)'
;MDRSEKLLKAEQLLNEAADLMDEALKMSGMESRSGNDSDTIRRIASDRDYAGSLHNIAKDMQYQSEEQPVWTQPLTSPKNQFDLSGKKY
;
A
#
# COMPACT_ATOMS: atom_id res chain seq x y z
N MET A 1 -13.52 -12.72 -3.17
CA MET A 1 -12.45 -11.84 -2.67
C MET A 1 -11.38 -11.71 -3.73
N ASP A 2 -11.27 -10.53 -4.33
CA ASP A 2 -10.24 -10.20 -5.33
C ASP A 2 -8.83 -10.10 -4.68
N ARG A 3 -7.77 -10.09 -5.49
CA ARG A 3 -6.37 -9.94 -5.05
C ARG A 3 -6.15 -8.68 -4.21
N SER A 4 -6.70 -7.54 -4.63
CA SER A 4 -6.60 -6.28 -3.87
C SER A 4 -7.31 -6.36 -2.51
N GLU A 5 -8.51 -6.95 -2.48
CA GLU A 5 -9.27 -7.18 -1.24
C GLU A 5 -8.53 -8.11 -0.27
N LYS A 6 -7.82 -9.13 -0.77
CA LYS A 6 -6.98 -10.00 0.09
C LYS A 6 -5.84 -9.23 0.75
N LEU A 7 -5.20 -8.31 0.02
CA LEU A 7 -4.13 -7.48 0.56
C LEU A 7 -4.64 -6.50 1.62
N LEU A 8 -5.79 -5.86 1.37
CA LEU A 8 -6.45 -5.01 2.37
C LEU A 8 -6.88 -5.79 3.61
N LYS A 9 -7.32 -7.05 3.43
CA LYS A 9 -7.63 -7.91 4.57
C LYS A 9 -6.38 -8.29 5.37
N ALA A 10 -5.26 -8.55 4.68
CA ALA A 10 -3.99 -8.80 5.33
C ALA A 10 -3.45 -7.56 6.07
N GLU A 11 -3.58 -6.36 5.49
CA GLU A 11 -3.28 -5.08 6.15
C GLU A 11 -4.04 -4.96 7.47
N GLN A 12 -5.36 -5.21 7.46
CA GLN A 12 -6.17 -5.17 8.68
C GLN A 12 -5.68 -6.16 9.74
N LEU A 13 -5.47 -7.42 9.35
CA LEU A 13 -5.07 -8.48 10.29
C LEU A 13 -3.68 -8.22 10.90
N LEU A 14 -2.75 -7.65 10.12
CA LEU A 14 -1.42 -7.29 10.62
C LEU A 14 -1.48 -6.13 11.62
N ASN A 15 -2.32 -5.13 11.36
CA ASN A 15 -2.51 -4.03 12.31
C ASN A 15 -3.16 -4.52 13.61
N GLU A 16 -4.18 -5.37 13.53
CA GLU A 16 -4.78 -6.02 14.71
C GLU A 16 -3.76 -6.87 15.47
N ALA A 17 -2.90 -7.62 14.76
CA ALA A 17 -1.83 -8.38 15.40
C ALA A 17 -0.81 -7.48 16.11
N ALA A 18 -0.43 -6.36 15.50
CA ALA A 18 0.46 -5.38 16.11
C ALA A 18 -0.14 -4.77 17.38
N ASP A 19 -1.44 -4.42 17.37
CA ASP A 19 -2.16 -3.92 18.55
C ASP A 19 -2.16 -4.96 19.69
N LEU A 20 -2.46 -6.22 19.38
CA LEU A 20 -2.46 -7.30 20.37
C LEU A 20 -1.06 -7.56 20.96
N MET A 21 -0.03 -7.47 20.13
CA MET A 21 1.36 -7.58 20.59
C MET A 21 1.71 -6.46 21.57
N ASP A 22 1.43 -5.20 21.19
CA ASP A 22 1.70 -4.03 22.04
C ASP A 22 0.97 -4.13 23.38
N GLU A 23 -0.30 -4.53 23.36
CA GLU A 23 -1.10 -4.69 24.58
C GLU A 23 -0.54 -5.80 25.49
N ALA A 24 -0.24 -6.98 24.95
CA ALA A 24 0.28 -8.10 25.72
C ALA A 24 1.66 -7.79 26.34
N LEU A 25 2.52 -7.08 25.61
CA LEU A 25 3.85 -6.69 26.09
C LEU A 25 3.77 -5.61 27.17
N LYS A 26 2.84 -4.67 27.02
CA LYS A 26 2.54 -3.66 28.03
C LYS A 26 1.99 -4.26 29.31
N MET A 27 1.06 -5.22 29.20
CA MET A 27 0.52 -5.92 30.37
C MET A 27 1.57 -6.77 31.10
N SER A 28 2.61 -7.22 30.41
CA SER A 28 3.69 -8.04 30.98
C SER A 28 4.91 -7.25 31.45
N GLY A 29 4.94 -5.92 31.26
CA GLY A 29 6.12 -5.09 31.57
C GLY A 29 7.34 -5.44 30.73
N MET A 30 7.11 -5.97 29.52
CA MET A 30 8.14 -6.41 28.57
C MET A 30 8.16 -5.56 27.29
N GLU A 31 7.68 -4.32 27.35
CA GLU A 31 7.58 -3.42 26.19
C GLU A 31 8.92 -3.27 25.46
N SER A 32 10.03 -3.23 26.21
CA SER A 32 11.37 -3.10 25.63
C SER A 32 11.86 -4.35 24.88
N ARG A 33 11.21 -5.52 25.03
CA ARG A 33 11.67 -6.78 24.44
C ARG A 33 11.25 -6.97 22.99
N SER A 34 10.11 -6.43 22.55
CA SER A 34 9.76 -6.47 21.13
C SER A 34 10.46 -5.39 20.31
N GLY A 35 11.12 -4.43 20.96
CA GLY A 35 11.77 -3.33 20.27
C GLY A 35 10.78 -2.60 19.37
N ASN A 36 11.00 -2.68 18.05
CA ASN A 36 10.19 -2.03 17.02
C ASN A 36 9.42 -3.04 16.16
N ASP A 37 9.12 -4.25 16.67
CA ASP A 37 8.46 -5.29 15.89
C ASP A 37 7.04 -4.89 15.46
N SER A 38 6.25 -4.32 16.37
CA SER A 38 4.89 -3.83 16.05
C SER A 38 4.94 -2.68 15.05
N ASP A 39 5.89 -1.74 15.20
CA ASP A 39 6.14 -0.67 14.23
C ASP A 39 6.52 -1.23 12.85
N THR A 40 7.35 -2.28 12.81
CA THR A 40 7.75 -2.95 11.57
C THR A 40 6.55 -3.59 10.88
N ILE A 41 5.67 -4.24 11.65
CA ILE A 41 4.43 -4.83 11.14
C ILE A 41 3.52 -3.73 10.57
N ARG A 42 3.31 -2.64 11.31
CA ARG A 42 2.50 -1.50 10.83
C ARG A 42 3.10 -0.88 9.56
N ARG A 43 4.42 -0.77 9.48
CA ARG A 43 5.12 -0.28 8.30
C ARG A 43 4.84 -1.14 7.07
N ILE A 44 4.93 -2.46 7.21
CA ILE A 44 4.64 -3.39 6.11
C ILE A 44 3.14 -3.37 5.76
N ALA A 45 2.26 -3.21 6.75
CA ALA A 45 0.82 -3.23 6.53
C ALA A 45 0.32 -1.98 5.79
N SER A 46 0.58 -0.79 6.34
CA SER A 46 -0.19 0.42 6.01
C SER A 46 0.61 1.71 5.84
N ASP A 47 1.95 1.66 5.90
CA ASP A 47 2.76 2.87 5.67
C ASP A 47 2.60 3.37 4.22
N ARG A 48 2.16 4.63 4.09
CA ARG A 48 1.89 5.28 2.81
C ARG A 48 3.17 5.70 2.10
N ASP A 49 4.24 5.98 2.84
CA ASP A 49 5.53 6.38 2.28
C ASP A 49 6.37 5.15 1.89
N TYR A 50 6.01 3.97 2.40
CA TYR A 50 6.61 2.71 2.01
C TYR A 50 5.88 2.11 0.80
N ALA A 51 6.47 2.24 -0.39
CA ALA A 51 5.91 1.68 -1.63
C ALA A 51 5.60 0.17 -1.56
N GLY A 52 6.35 -0.57 -0.73
CA GLY A 52 6.14 -2.01 -0.53
C GLY A 52 5.06 -2.36 0.50
N SER A 53 4.31 -1.39 1.03
CA SER A 53 3.24 -1.68 1.98
C SER A 53 2.06 -2.38 1.30
N LEU A 54 1.37 -3.25 2.05
CA LEU A 54 0.21 -3.97 1.52
C LEU A 54 -0.87 -3.01 1.05
N HIS A 55 -1.06 -1.90 1.76
CA HIS A 55 -1.95 -0.82 1.38
C HIS A 55 -1.64 -0.27 -0.02
N ASN A 56 -0.39 0.13 -0.25
CA ASN A 56 0.03 0.73 -1.52
C ASN A 56 -0.05 -0.27 -2.67
N ILE A 57 0.37 -1.52 -2.44
CA ILE A 57 0.26 -2.58 -3.46
C ILE A 57 -1.23 -2.87 -3.79
N ALA A 58 -2.11 -2.89 -2.79
CA ALA A 58 -3.54 -3.08 -3.02
C ALA A 58 -4.12 -1.92 -3.85
N LYS A 59 -3.68 -0.69 -3.58
CA LYS A 59 -4.07 0.50 -4.34
C LYS A 59 -3.56 0.45 -5.78
N ASP A 60 -2.31 0.10 -5.99
CA ASP A 60 -1.75 -0.05 -7.34
C ASP A 60 -2.53 -1.08 -8.17
N MET A 61 -2.98 -2.17 -7.54
CA MET A 61 -3.84 -3.17 -8.20
C MET A 61 -5.23 -2.65 -8.54
N GLN A 62 -5.82 -1.79 -7.69
CA GLN A 62 -7.11 -1.16 -7.97
C GLN A 62 -7.00 -0.15 -9.12
N TYR A 63 -5.91 0.62 -9.14
CA TYR A 63 -5.64 1.66 -10.12
C TYR A 63 -5.10 1.15 -11.45
N GLN A 64 -4.62 -0.10 -11.52
CA GLN A 64 -4.15 -0.73 -12.75
C GLN A 64 -5.23 -0.84 -13.84
N SER A 65 -6.49 -0.96 -13.45
CA SER A 65 -7.62 -1.01 -14.39
C SER A 65 -8.19 0.37 -14.75
N GLU A 66 -7.74 1.44 -14.09
CA GLU A 66 -8.22 2.80 -14.34
C GLU A 66 -7.32 3.52 -15.35
N GLU A 67 -7.92 4.15 -16.36
CA GLU A 67 -7.18 5.00 -17.30
C GLU A 67 -6.65 6.21 -16.56
N GLN A 68 -5.35 6.20 -16.26
CA GLN A 68 -4.69 7.24 -15.47
C GLN A 68 -4.57 8.55 -16.28
N PRO A 69 -4.99 9.71 -15.72
CA PRO A 69 -4.81 11.00 -16.38
C PRO A 69 -3.33 11.26 -16.72
N VAL A 70 -3.08 11.94 -17.83
CA VAL A 70 -1.70 12.16 -18.35
C VAL A 70 -0.77 12.84 -17.32
N TRP A 71 -1.31 13.64 -16.41
CA TRP A 71 -0.54 14.33 -15.37
C TRP A 71 -0.03 13.41 -14.25
N THR A 72 -0.57 12.19 -14.09
CA THR A 72 -0.05 11.18 -13.15
C THR A 72 1.02 10.28 -13.78
N GLN A 73 1.30 10.44 -15.07
CA GLN A 73 2.31 9.67 -15.81
C GLN A 73 3.47 10.56 -16.27
N PRO A 74 4.39 10.98 -15.36
CA PRO A 74 5.43 11.95 -15.67
C PRO A 74 6.44 11.46 -16.72
N LEU A 75 6.52 10.15 -16.95
CA LEU A 75 7.36 9.54 -17.98
C LEU A 75 6.65 9.42 -19.34
N THR A 76 5.33 9.58 -19.38
CA THR A 76 4.55 9.55 -20.62
C THR A 76 4.42 10.98 -21.14
N SER A 77 5.15 11.30 -22.21
CA SER A 77 5.03 12.63 -22.84
C SER A 77 3.64 12.79 -23.46
N PRO A 78 2.90 13.89 -23.16
CA PRO A 78 1.64 14.20 -23.84
C PRO A 78 1.79 14.26 -25.36
N LYS A 79 2.99 14.59 -25.86
CA LYS A 79 3.29 14.68 -27.29
C LYS A 79 3.33 13.32 -28.00
N ASN A 80 3.51 12.22 -27.25
CA ASN A 80 3.53 10.87 -27.81
C ASN A 80 2.14 10.21 -27.84
N GLN A 81 1.11 10.87 -27.29
CA GLN A 81 -0.26 10.35 -27.23
C GLN A 81 -1.16 10.80 -28.40
N PHE A 82 -0.69 11.73 -29.23
CA PHE A 82 -1.44 12.26 -30.36
C PHE A 82 -0.56 12.19 -31.62
N ASP A 83 -1.00 11.45 -32.63
CA ASP A 83 -0.45 11.60 -33.99
C ASP A 83 -0.95 12.93 -34.56
N LEU A 84 -0.09 13.64 -35.31
CA LEU A 84 -0.39 14.89 -36.03
C LEU A 84 -1.55 14.72 -37.05
N SER A 85 -2.01 13.49 -37.28
CA SER A 85 -3.20 13.14 -38.08
C SER A 85 -4.54 13.19 -37.31
N GLY A 86 -4.53 13.39 -35.98
CA GLY A 86 -5.75 13.54 -35.17
C GLY A 86 -6.52 12.24 -34.87
N LYS A 87 -5.94 11.07 -35.16
CA LYS A 87 -6.54 9.77 -34.76
C LYS A 87 -5.94 9.26 -33.45
N LYS A 88 -6.81 8.90 -32.51
CA LYS A 88 -6.46 8.13 -31.31
C LYS A 88 -6.23 6.66 -31.68
N TYR A 89 -5.21 6.04 -31.10
CA TYR A 89 -5.05 4.58 -31.06
C TYR A 89 -6.03 3.97 -30.05
#